data_AF-A0A939FC97-F1
#
_entry.id   AF-A0A939FC97-F1
#
_cell.length_a   1.000
_cell.length_b   1.000
_cell.length_c   1.000
_cell.angle_alpha   90.00
_cell.angle_beta   90.00
_cell.angle_gamma   90.00
#
_symmetry.space_group_name_H-M   'P 1'
#
loop_
_entity.id
_entity.type
_entity.pdbx_description
1 polymer ?
#
loop_
_entity_poly.entity_id
_entity_poly.type
_entity_poly.pdbx_seq_one_letter_code
_entity_poly.pdbx_strand_id
1 'polypeptide(L)'
;RNAWRAKRTDTARHAFLVWGGALLMTTAIFSFMAGIFHQYYTIALAPYIAALVGMGATMLWEERSKFGWSAVLGLTAMVTAIWSYVLLNRTPDYLPWLRWAVLLLGLAAGLALIFAGRLDRRLALSAAGVGLAASLAGPLAYTLSTVNSAHTGSIVTAGPSGASARGFGGGGGGGGGMGKMPTGGQGGQGGQGAQQGGGGGQMGQPPTGGGTGGGMGGTPPTGGQGPGNQNGTSKNGQQGGFPGGTGGRGEGGGGGGMGGLLDGASVSSAVKSKVSANADDYTWMAAAIGSQNAASYQLATGNPVMAIGGFNGSDPSPTLAQFKQYAQDGKIHYFISGGGMGGGGSSSGSASKITSWVEANYTKVTVGSTTLYDLTQPKS
;
A
#
# COMPACT_ATOMS: atom_id res chain seq x y z
N ARG A 1 41.51 2.56 19.65
CA ARG A 1 42.19 3.88 19.81
C ARG A 1 41.13 4.98 19.78
N ASN A 2 41.36 6.17 20.38
CA ASN A 2 40.37 7.27 20.31
C ASN A 2 40.35 7.92 18.92
N ALA A 3 39.39 7.52 18.07
CA ALA A 3 39.27 7.98 16.67
C ALA A 3 39.21 9.51 16.51
N TRP A 4 38.58 10.22 17.45
CA TRP A 4 38.48 11.69 17.47
C TRP A 4 39.84 12.42 17.59
N ARG A 5 40.91 11.74 18.01
CA ARG A 5 42.30 12.26 18.02
C ARG A 5 43.20 11.63 16.95
N ALA A 6 42.66 10.81 16.04
CA ALA A 6 43.45 10.23 14.96
C ALA A 6 43.90 11.30 13.96
N LYS A 7 45.15 11.19 13.46
CA LYS A 7 45.73 12.10 12.45
C LYS A 7 44.83 12.16 11.20
N ARG A 8 44.89 13.26 10.46
CA ARG A 8 44.15 13.43 9.19
C ARG A 8 44.51 12.40 8.12
N THR A 9 45.56 11.60 8.31
CA THR A 9 46.01 10.51 7.41
C THR A 9 45.57 9.10 7.83
N ASP A 10 44.80 8.96 8.92
CA ASP A 10 44.37 7.65 9.44
C ASP A 10 43.34 6.98 8.52
N THR A 11 43.66 5.79 8.00
CA THR A 11 42.84 5.09 6.99
C THR A 11 41.50 4.57 7.53
N ALA A 12 41.46 4.14 8.80
CA ALA A 12 40.21 3.72 9.44
C ALA A 12 39.27 4.93 9.59
N ARG A 13 39.78 6.09 10.02
CA ARG A 13 39.02 7.34 10.07
C ARG A 13 38.43 7.71 8.71
N HIS A 14 39.18 7.56 7.62
CA HIS A 14 38.66 7.80 6.26
C HIS A 14 37.53 6.83 5.91
N ALA A 15 37.68 5.54 6.19
CA ALA A 15 36.63 4.55 5.91
C ALA A 15 35.32 4.89 6.64
N PHE A 16 35.36 5.22 7.93
CA PHE A 16 34.17 5.66 8.66
C PHE A 16 33.56 6.96 8.13
N LEU A 17 34.39 7.91 7.65
CA LEU A 17 33.89 9.15 7.05
C LEU A 17 33.24 8.94 5.68
N VAL A 18 33.77 8.05 4.84
CA VAL A 18 33.20 7.73 3.52
C VAL A 18 31.91 6.92 3.68
N TRP A 19 31.96 5.79 4.38
CA TRP A 19 30.78 4.93 4.56
C TRP A 19 29.70 5.60 5.41
N GLY A 20 30.08 6.32 6.47
CA GLY A 20 29.17 7.09 7.32
C GLY A 20 28.60 8.32 6.63
N GLY A 21 29.41 9.07 5.90
CA GLY A 21 28.97 10.23 5.13
C GLY A 21 27.98 9.86 4.02
N ALA A 22 28.25 8.77 3.29
CA ALA A 22 27.34 8.25 2.28
C ALA A 22 26.02 7.75 2.88
N LEU A 23 26.06 7.04 4.01
CA LEU A 23 24.85 6.62 4.73
C LEU A 23 24.00 7.82 5.16
N LEU A 24 24.61 8.82 5.80
CA LEU A 24 23.91 10.02 6.27
C LEU A 24 23.33 10.84 5.11
N MET A 25 24.08 11.01 4.02
CA MET A 25 23.60 11.70 2.82
C MET A 25 22.40 10.98 2.20
N THR A 26 22.49 9.66 2.00
CA THR A 26 21.38 8.87 1.43
C THR A 26 20.16 8.85 2.36
N THR A 27 20.38 8.80 3.67
CA THR A 27 19.32 8.88 4.69
C THR A 27 18.63 10.25 4.67
N ALA A 28 19.38 11.34 4.52
CA ALA A 28 18.83 12.69 4.40
C ALA A 28 18.00 12.83 3.10
N ILE A 29 18.52 12.35 1.97
CA ILE A 29 17.80 12.35 0.68
C ILE A 29 16.46 11.64 0.81
N PHE A 30 16.41 10.44 1.39
CA PHE A 30 15.15 9.72 1.60
C PHE A 30 14.23 10.37 2.66
N SER A 31 14.79 11.04 3.67
CA SER A 31 14.01 11.78 4.68
C SER A 31 13.28 13.01 4.13
N PHE A 32 13.77 13.58 3.02
CA PHE A 32 13.18 14.74 2.35
C PHE A 32 12.60 14.41 0.95
N MET A 33 12.52 13.12 0.58
CA MET A 33 12.01 12.71 -0.72
C MET A 33 10.48 12.86 -0.79
N ALA A 34 10.00 13.68 -1.73
CA ALA A 34 8.58 13.90 -1.99
C ALA A 34 8.11 13.19 -3.27
N GLY A 35 6.79 13.02 -3.42
CA GLY A 35 6.18 12.32 -4.55
C GLY A 35 6.03 10.82 -4.30
N ILE A 36 6.25 10.00 -5.34
CA ILE A 36 6.02 8.53 -5.29
C ILE A 36 7.22 7.83 -4.61
N PHE A 37 7.23 7.89 -3.27
CA PHE A 37 8.16 7.13 -2.43
C PHE A 37 7.69 5.69 -2.22
N HIS A 38 8.57 4.72 -2.39
CA HIS A 38 8.34 3.32 -2.05
C HIS A 38 9.33 2.82 -1.01
N GLN A 39 8.86 2.00 -0.05
CA GLN A 39 9.67 1.47 1.04
C GLN A 39 10.94 0.74 0.57
N TYR A 40 10.88 0.06 -0.59
CA TYR A 40 12.02 -0.67 -1.14
C TYR A 40 13.19 0.22 -1.58
N TYR A 41 13.01 1.53 -1.81
CA TYR A 41 14.13 2.45 -2.10
C TYR A 41 15.18 2.46 -0.96
N THR A 42 14.74 2.22 0.27
CA THR A 42 15.63 2.16 1.46
C THR A 42 16.68 1.05 1.39
N ILE A 43 16.56 0.07 0.47
CA ILE A 43 17.60 -0.95 0.24
C ILE A 43 18.95 -0.32 -0.16
N ALA A 44 18.96 0.88 -0.75
CA ALA A 44 20.18 1.62 -1.06
C ALA A 44 21.02 1.99 0.18
N LEU A 45 20.44 1.95 1.40
CA LEU A 45 21.17 2.14 2.66
C LEU A 45 21.98 0.90 3.07
N ALA A 46 21.59 -0.30 2.60
CA ALA A 46 22.14 -1.57 3.04
C ALA A 46 23.67 -1.73 2.92
N PRO A 47 24.34 -1.39 1.79
CA PRO A 47 25.80 -1.55 1.69
C PRO A 47 26.56 -0.67 2.69
N TYR A 48 26.08 0.57 2.92
CA TYR A 48 26.72 1.47 3.89
C TYR A 48 26.52 1.00 5.33
N ILE A 49 25.33 0.50 5.67
CA ILE A 49 25.05 -0.12 6.97
C ILE A 49 25.93 -1.35 7.17
N ALA A 50 26.04 -2.25 6.18
CA ALA A 50 26.84 -3.46 6.26
C ALA A 50 28.34 -3.15 6.51
N ALA A 51 28.90 -2.17 5.79
CA ALA A 51 30.28 -1.74 6.00
C ALA A 51 30.51 -1.17 7.41
N LEU A 52 29.62 -0.31 7.90
CA LEU A 52 29.73 0.31 9.23
C LEU A 52 29.53 -0.69 10.36
N VAL A 53 28.61 -1.65 10.21
CA VAL A 53 28.41 -2.75 11.18
C VAL A 53 29.64 -3.65 11.22
N GLY A 54 30.20 -4.05 10.06
CA GLY A 54 31.41 -4.88 10.00
C GLY A 54 32.63 -4.21 10.64
N MET A 55 32.92 -2.96 10.28
CA MET A 55 34.03 -2.20 10.87
C MET A 55 33.81 -1.93 12.37
N GLY A 56 32.60 -1.50 12.74
CA GLY A 56 32.25 -1.15 14.13
C GLY A 56 32.30 -2.35 15.07
N ALA A 57 31.69 -3.48 14.69
CA ALA A 57 31.73 -4.72 15.47
C ALA A 57 33.16 -5.23 15.65
N THR A 58 34.00 -5.15 14.60
CA THR A 58 35.41 -5.55 14.67
C THR A 58 36.19 -4.68 15.67
N MET A 59 36.10 -3.36 15.58
CA MET A 59 36.79 -2.44 16.51
C MET A 59 36.33 -2.61 17.97
N LEU A 60 35.02 -2.79 18.18
CA LEU A 60 34.46 -3.02 19.52
C LEU A 60 34.89 -4.38 20.09
N TRP A 61 35.00 -5.40 19.25
CA TRP A 61 35.52 -6.71 19.64
C TRP A 61 37.01 -6.68 19.97
N GLU A 62 37.84 -5.95 19.22
CA GLU A 62 39.26 -5.77 19.54
C GLU A 62 39.47 -5.06 20.89
N GLU A 63 38.72 -3.99 21.15
CA GLU A 63 38.84 -3.18 22.37
C GLU A 63 38.05 -3.74 23.58
N ARG A 64 37.40 -4.91 23.45
CA ARG A 64 36.49 -5.52 24.47
C ARG A 64 37.11 -5.77 25.85
N SER A 65 38.44 -5.76 25.97
CA SER A 65 39.13 -5.83 27.28
C SER A 65 38.87 -4.59 28.14
N LYS A 66 38.48 -3.46 27.54
CA LYS A 66 38.09 -2.23 28.21
C LYS A 66 36.58 -2.20 28.38
N PHE A 67 36.14 -2.17 29.64
CA PHE A 67 34.71 -2.24 29.99
C PHE A 67 33.82 -1.27 29.20
N GLY A 68 34.25 -0.04 28.94
CA GLY A 68 33.46 0.92 28.14
C GLY A 68 33.15 0.45 26.71
N TRP A 69 34.12 -0.17 26.01
CA TRP A 69 33.89 -0.67 24.65
C TRP A 69 33.15 -2.00 24.64
N SER A 70 33.41 -2.88 25.63
CA SER A 70 32.61 -4.10 25.86
C SER A 70 31.13 -3.77 26.16
N ALA A 71 30.89 -2.72 26.96
CA ALA A 71 29.56 -2.23 27.28
C ALA A 71 28.83 -1.68 26.04
N VAL A 72 29.51 -0.89 25.20
CA VAL A 72 28.94 -0.43 23.91
C VAL A 72 28.59 -1.63 23.02
N LEU A 73 29.48 -2.62 22.88
CA LEU A 73 29.22 -3.83 22.09
C LEU A 73 27.96 -4.57 22.57
N GLY A 74 27.87 -4.83 23.88
CA GLY A 74 26.74 -5.52 24.49
C GLY A 74 25.44 -4.73 24.35
N LEU A 75 25.45 -3.43 24.66
CA LEU A 75 24.27 -2.56 24.55
C LEU A 75 23.78 -2.45 23.09
N THR A 76 24.66 -2.36 22.09
CA THR A 76 24.26 -2.38 20.67
C THR A 76 23.55 -3.69 20.30
N ALA A 77 24.06 -4.84 20.76
CA ALA A 77 23.41 -6.14 20.54
C ALA A 77 22.04 -6.22 21.24
N MET A 78 21.91 -5.71 22.47
CA MET A 78 20.64 -5.64 23.19
C MET A 78 19.62 -4.75 22.46
N VAL A 79 20.03 -3.57 21.98
CA VAL A 79 19.15 -2.66 21.21
C VAL A 79 18.72 -3.29 19.89
N THR A 80 19.61 -4.02 19.21
CA THR A 80 19.27 -4.75 17.97
C THR A 80 18.26 -5.87 18.23
N ALA A 81 18.41 -6.63 19.33
CA ALA A 81 17.46 -7.66 19.74
C ALA A 81 16.08 -7.09 20.12
N ILE A 82 16.05 -5.99 20.89
CA ILE A 82 14.82 -5.26 21.24
C ILE A 82 14.14 -4.74 19.97
N TRP A 83 14.89 -4.15 19.04
CA TRP A 83 14.32 -3.64 17.79
C TRP A 83 13.78 -4.78 16.90
N SER A 84 14.50 -5.90 16.81
CA SER A 84 14.02 -7.09 16.10
C SER A 84 12.76 -7.68 16.74
N TYR A 85 12.64 -7.66 18.08
CA TYR A 85 11.37 -7.99 18.76
C TYR A 85 10.24 -7.03 18.34
N VAL A 86 10.49 -5.71 18.34
CA VAL A 86 9.49 -4.70 17.95
C VAL A 86 9.03 -4.86 16.49
N LEU A 87 9.92 -5.26 15.57
CA LEU A 87 9.56 -5.58 14.19
C LEU A 87 8.73 -6.87 14.10
N LEU A 88 9.20 -7.97 14.68
CA LEU A 88 8.47 -9.26 14.67
C LEU A 88 7.09 -9.15 15.34
N ASN A 89 6.96 -8.32 16.38
CA ASN A 89 5.69 -8.09 17.09
C ASN A 89 4.66 -7.28 16.27
N ARG A 90 4.99 -6.79 15.06
CA ARG A 90 4.00 -6.26 14.09
C ARG A 90 3.15 -7.37 13.47
N THR A 91 3.66 -8.60 13.45
CA THR A 91 2.99 -9.81 12.94
C THR A 91 3.11 -10.92 13.99
N PRO A 92 2.44 -10.78 15.15
CA PRO A 92 2.71 -11.59 16.35
C PRO A 92 2.35 -13.08 16.18
N ASP A 93 1.54 -13.40 15.17
CA ASP A 93 1.07 -14.74 14.82
C ASP A 93 2.03 -15.48 13.88
N TYR A 94 2.92 -14.74 13.19
CA TYR A 94 3.99 -15.33 12.37
C TYR A 94 5.17 -15.73 13.26
N LEU A 95 5.39 -17.04 13.39
CA LEU A 95 6.39 -17.65 14.27
C LEU A 95 6.34 -17.05 15.70
N PRO A 96 5.25 -17.22 16.47
CA PRO A 96 4.97 -16.43 17.69
C PRO A 96 6.04 -16.50 18.77
N TRP A 97 6.83 -17.57 18.78
CA TRP A 97 7.97 -17.81 19.68
C TRP A 97 9.24 -17.04 19.27
N LEU A 98 9.42 -16.72 17.99
CA LEU A 98 10.67 -16.18 17.45
C LEU A 98 11.01 -14.81 18.04
N ARG A 99 10.02 -13.93 18.19
CA ARG A 99 10.19 -12.63 18.87
C ARG A 99 10.78 -12.81 20.27
N TRP A 100 10.27 -13.76 21.05
CA TRP A 100 10.72 -14.03 22.42
C TRP A 100 12.10 -14.69 22.45
N ALA A 101 12.37 -15.64 21.56
CA ALA A 101 13.69 -16.25 21.43
C ALA A 101 14.77 -15.20 21.07
N VAL A 102 14.51 -14.35 20.07
CA VAL A 102 15.40 -13.25 19.67
C VAL A 102 15.64 -12.28 20.83
N LEU A 103 14.58 -11.87 21.53
CA LEU A 103 14.68 -10.96 22.67
C LEU A 103 15.52 -11.57 23.81
N LEU A 104 15.17 -12.77 24.27
CA LEU A 104 15.82 -13.40 25.43
C LEU A 104 17.27 -13.79 25.14
N LEU A 105 17.54 -14.41 23.99
CA LEU A 105 18.90 -14.78 23.58
C LEU A 105 19.76 -13.54 23.30
N GLY A 106 19.19 -12.51 22.66
CA GLY A 106 19.90 -11.27 22.36
C GLY A 106 20.22 -10.43 23.60
N LEU A 107 19.31 -10.39 24.59
CA LEU A 107 19.56 -9.76 25.89
C LEU A 107 20.61 -10.53 26.71
N ALA A 108 20.54 -11.87 26.74
CA ALA A 108 21.52 -12.70 27.44
C ALA A 108 22.92 -12.61 26.81
N ALA A 109 23.00 -12.71 25.48
CA ALA A 109 24.24 -12.53 24.72
C ALA A 109 24.80 -11.11 24.90
N GLY A 110 23.95 -10.08 24.80
CA GLY A 110 24.34 -8.70 25.02
C GLY A 110 24.91 -8.45 26.42
N LEU A 111 24.25 -8.98 27.46
CA LEU A 111 24.75 -8.92 28.84
C LEU A 111 26.10 -9.62 29.00
N ALA A 112 26.28 -10.82 28.42
CA ALA A 112 27.57 -11.50 28.40
C ALA A 112 28.65 -10.68 27.64
N LEU A 113 28.28 -9.99 26.56
CA LEU A 113 29.18 -9.12 25.79
C LEU A 113 29.60 -7.85 26.55
N ILE A 114 28.76 -7.30 27.45
CA ILE A 114 29.16 -6.23 28.40
C ILE A 114 30.37 -6.68 29.25
N PHE A 115 30.49 -7.97 29.54
CA PHE A 115 31.56 -8.55 30.35
C PHE A 115 32.58 -9.38 29.53
N ALA A 116 32.58 -9.32 28.19
CA ALA A 116 33.43 -10.16 27.33
C ALA A 116 34.95 -10.03 27.61
N GLY A 117 35.41 -8.87 28.10
CA GLY A 117 36.80 -8.69 28.57
C GLY A 117 37.18 -9.45 29.86
N ARG A 118 36.21 -10.05 30.56
CA ARG A 118 36.39 -10.87 31.78
C ARG A 118 36.00 -12.35 31.60
N LEU A 119 35.39 -12.71 30.47
CA LEU A 119 35.04 -14.09 30.13
C LEU A 119 36.22 -14.81 29.48
N ASP A 120 36.24 -16.14 29.56
CA ASP A 120 37.17 -16.92 28.75
C ASP A 120 36.83 -16.85 27.25
N ARG A 121 37.79 -17.25 26.40
CA ARG A 121 37.66 -17.15 24.94
C ARG A 121 36.48 -17.95 24.37
N ARG A 122 36.12 -19.09 24.95
CA ARG A 122 34.99 -19.92 24.48
C ARG A 122 33.67 -19.23 24.85
N LEU A 123 33.49 -18.83 26.10
CA LEU A 123 32.27 -18.12 26.54
C LEU A 123 32.07 -16.80 25.78
N ALA A 124 33.12 -16.00 25.58
CA ALA A 124 33.04 -14.76 24.81
C ALA A 124 32.64 -15.00 23.33
N LEU A 125 33.22 -16.02 22.67
CA LEU A 125 32.86 -16.38 21.30
C LEU A 125 31.45 -16.96 21.19
N SER A 126 31.01 -17.75 22.17
CA SER A 126 29.63 -18.25 22.24
C SER A 126 28.63 -17.11 22.40
N ALA A 127 28.91 -16.12 23.26
CA ALA A 127 28.07 -14.93 23.41
C ALA A 127 28.00 -14.11 22.10
N ALA A 128 29.12 -13.93 21.40
CA ALA A 128 29.15 -13.28 20.09
C ALA A 128 28.33 -14.06 19.03
N GLY A 129 28.46 -15.39 18.99
CA GLY A 129 27.70 -16.26 18.08
C GLY A 129 26.19 -16.23 18.33
N VAL A 130 25.76 -16.31 19.59
CA VAL A 130 24.34 -16.22 19.97
C VAL A 130 23.79 -14.81 19.69
N GLY A 131 24.55 -13.76 19.97
CA GLY A 131 24.15 -12.38 19.67
C GLY A 131 23.99 -12.14 18.16
N LEU A 132 24.89 -12.67 17.35
CA LEU A 132 24.80 -12.62 15.89
C LEU A 132 23.59 -13.42 15.37
N ALA A 133 23.38 -14.63 15.87
CA ALA A 133 22.25 -15.47 15.49
C ALA A 133 20.90 -14.81 15.83
N ALA A 134 20.75 -14.27 17.05
CA ALA A 134 19.56 -13.52 17.47
C ALA A 134 19.33 -12.28 16.58
N SER A 135 20.40 -11.55 16.24
CA SER A 135 20.31 -10.35 15.37
C SER A 135 19.90 -10.67 13.94
N LEU A 136 20.28 -11.85 13.41
CA LEU A 136 19.98 -12.26 12.03
C LEU A 136 18.68 -13.05 11.89
N ALA A 137 18.18 -13.71 12.95
CA ALA A 137 17.03 -14.60 12.87
C ALA A 137 15.72 -13.89 12.47
N GLY A 138 15.50 -12.66 12.92
CA GLY A 138 14.36 -11.84 12.50
C GLY A 138 14.37 -11.52 11.01
N PRO A 139 15.44 -10.87 10.49
CA PRO A 139 15.63 -10.66 9.05
C PRO A 139 15.55 -11.94 8.22
N LEU A 140 16.19 -13.03 8.65
CA LEU A 140 16.16 -14.33 7.95
C LEU A 140 14.74 -14.88 7.83
N ALA A 141 13.95 -14.83 8.90
CA ALA A 141 12.56 -15.27 8.86
C ALA A 141 11.69 -14.41 7.93
N TYR A 142 11.96 -13.10 7.84
CA TYR A 142 11.31 -12.22 6.87
C TYR A 142 11.74 -12.54 5.43
N THR A 143 13.03 -12.79 5.17
CA THR A 143 13.53 -13.24 3.86
C THR A 143 12.88 -14.54 3.43
N LEU A 144 12.81 -15.56 4.31
CA LEU A 144 12.17 -16.84 4.01
C LEU A 144 10.67 -16.67 3.73
N SER A 145 9.97 -15.82 4.48
CA SER A 145 8.56 -15.47 4.20
C SER A 145 8.40 -14.83 2.82
N THR A 146 9.31 -13.91 2.44
CA THR A 146 9.24 -13.21 1.16
C THR A 146 9.55 -14.11 -0.02
N VAL A 147 10.55 -14.98 0.08
CA VAL A 147 10.94 -15.93 -0.98
C VAL A 147 9.90 -17.03 -1.19
N ASN A 148 9.24 -17.48 -0.12
CA ASN A 148 8.24 -18.54 -0.19
C ASN A 148 6.80 -18.03 -0.48
N SER A 149 6.62 -16.73 -0.74
CA SER A 149 5.32 -16.13 -1.08
C SER A 149 5.30 -15.67 -2.53
N ALA A 150 4.17 -15.89 -3.22
CA ALA A 150 3.91 -15.24 -4.50
C ALA A 150 3.53 -13.77 -4.27
N HIS A 151 4.04 -12.86 -5.12
CA HIS A 151 3.78 -11.42 -5.04
C HIS A 151 3.08 -10.93 -6.31
N THR A 152 2.16 -9.97 -6.16
CA THR A 152 1.34 -9.40 -7.25
C THR A 152 1.18 -7.89 -7.04
N GLY A 153 0.94 -7.14 -8.12
CA GLY A 153 0.91 -5.66 -8.09
C GLY A 153 2.31 -5.04 -8.17
N SER A 154 2.41 -3.71 -8.05
CA SER A 154 3.70 -2.98 -8.13
C SER A 154 4.40 -2.79 -6.79
N ILE A 155 3.70 -2.99 -5.66
CA ILE A 155 4.29 -2.82 -4.32
C ILE A 155 4.53 -4.17 -3.67
N VAL A 156 5.69 -4.75 -3.98
CA VAL A 156 6.25 -5.88 -3.23
C VAL A 156 6.67 -5.40 -1.83
N THR A 157 6.25 -6.09 -0.77
CA THR A 157 6.70 -5.83 0.60
C THR A 157 7.33 -7.07 1.22
N ALA A 158 8.34 -6.87 2.06
CA ALA A 158 9.11 -7.94 2.68
C ALA A 158 8.51 -8.37 4.03
N GLY A 159 8.64 -9.66 4.36
CA GLY A 159 8.05 -10.30 5.53
C GLY A 159 6.67 -10.94 5.30
N PRO A 160 6.03 -11.41 6.39
CA PRO A 160 4.68 -11.98 6.37
C PRO A 160 3.59 -10.91 6.23
N SER A 161 2.39 -11.35 5.85
CA SER A 161 1.20 -10.51 5.68
C SER A 161 0.97 -9.58 6.89
N GLY A 162 0.84 -8.27 6.61
CA GLY A 162 0.64 -7.24 7.63
C GLY A 162 1.92 -6.59 8.18
N ALA A 163 3.11 -7.09 7.88
CA ALA A 163 4.38 -6.51 8.33
C ALA A 163 4.56 -5.04 7.88
N SER A 164 4.16 -4.74 6.64
CA SER A 164 4.21 -3.41 6.02
C SER A 164 3.05 -2.49 6.40
N ALA A 165 1.93 -3.02 6.89
CA ALA A 165 0.71 -2.27 7.22
C ALA A 165 0.83 -1.36 8.45
N ARG A 166 1.89 -1.54 9.26
CA ARG A 166 2.26 -0.67 10.38
C ARG A 166 3.65 -0.09 10.14
N GLY A 167 3.73 0.90 9.26
CA GLY A 167 4.96 1.58 8.86
C GLY A 167 5.66 2.34 10.00
N PHE A 168 6.87 2.84 9.73
CA PHE A 168 7.53 3.80 10.61
C PHE A 168 6.70 5.09 10.68
N GLY A 169 6.42 5.61 11.88
CA GLY A 169 5.65 6.84 12.07
C GLY A 169 4.16 6.61 12.35
N GLY A 170 3.84 5.83 13.38
CA GLY A 170 2.48 5.80 13.97
C GLY A 170 2.16 7.08 14.75
N GLY A 171 2.12 8.22 14.07
CA GLY A 171 1.76 9.53 14.62
C GLY A 171 0.60 10.14 13.85
N GLY A 172 -0.51 10.45 14.54
CA GLY A 172 -1.68 11.06 13.91
C GLY A 172 -1.38 12.49 13.47
N GLY A 173 -1.60 12.81 12.18
CA GLY A 173 -1.28 14.12 11.61
C GLY A 173 -2.20 14.48 10.45
N GLY A 174 -3.34 15.10 10.78
CA GLY A 174 -4.21 15.90 9.89
C GLY A 174 -4.36 15.47 8.44
N GLY A 175 -5.42 14.74 8.11
CA GLY A 175 -5.93 14.71 6.73
C GLY A 175 -6.30 16.13 6.28
N GLY A 176 -5.83 16.54 5.11
CA GLY A 176 -6.01 17.90 4.59
C GLY A 176 -7.49 18.27 4.49
N GLY A 177 -7.92 19.28 5.25
CA GLY A 177 -9.32 19.70 5.34
C GLY A 177 -9.82 20.33 4.04
N MET A 178 -10.47 19.53 3.19
CA MET A 178 -11.26 20.06 2.07
C MET A 178 -12.40 20.95 2.58
N GLY A 179 -12.74 21.98 1.79
CA GLY A 179 -13.62 23.07 2.20
C GLY A 179 -14.98 22.59 2.73
N LYS A 180 -15.25 22.88 4.01
CA LYS A 180 -16.50 22.50 4.68
C LYS A 180 -17.65 23.40 4.21
N MET A 181 -18.42 22.94 3.22
CA MET A 181 -19.66 23.59 2.80
C MET A 181 -20.64 23.70 3.98
N PRO A 182 -21.28 24.86 4.23
CA PRO A 182 -22.31 24.97 5.27
C PRO A 182 -23.65 24.42 4.76
N THR A 183 -23.97 23.17 5.09
CA THR A 183 -25.31 22.62 4.87
C THR A 183 -26.28 23.20 5.90
N GLY A 184 -27.30 23.92 5.48
CA GLY A 184 -28.35 24.43 6.38
C GLY A 184 -29.25 23.32 6.90
N GLY A 185 -29.51 23.32 8.21
CA GLY A 185 -30.39 22.36 8.91
C GLY A 185 -30.95 22.99 10.19
N GLN A 186 -32.23 22.83 10.45
CA GLN A 186 -33.04 23.75 11.26
C GLN A 186 -33.37 23.22 12.68
N GLY A 187 -33.34 24.11 13.68
CA GLY A 187 -34.16 23.99 14.92
C GLY A 187 -33.47 23.54 16.22
N GLY A 188 -33.73 24.25 17.33
CA GLY A 188 -33.31 23.87 18.70
C GLY A 188 -33.15 25.05 19.67
N GLN A 189 -34.21 25.42 20.39
CA GLN A 189 -34.35 26.62 21.24
C GLN A 189 -33.30 26.87 22.36
N GLY A 190 -33.07 28.15 22.68
CA GLY A 190 -32.57 28.67 23.97
C GLY A 190 -31.11 29.17 23.98
N GLY A 191 -30.76 30.32 24.58
CA GLY A 191 -31.59 31.39 25.15
C GLY A 191 -30.79 32.30 26.12
N GLN A 192 -30.82 33.63 25.92
CA GLN A 192 -30.09 34.68 26.68
C GLN A 192 -28.54 34.65 26.48
N GLY A 193 -27.80 35.77 26.42
CA GLY A 193 -28.14 37.21 26.37
C GLY A 193 -26.87 38.09 26.25
N ALA A 194 -27.03 39.42 26.05
CA ALA A 194 -25.97 40.46 25.91
C ALA A 194 -25.09 40.41 24.62
N GLN A 195 -24.54 41.49 24.05
CA GLN A 195 -24.77 42.96 24.18
C GLN A 195 -24.04 43.74 23.05
N GLN A 196 -24.70 44.75 22.43
CA GLN A 196 -24.16 45.82 21.54
C GLN A 196 -23.40 45.39 20.23
N GLY A 197 -23.47 46.09 19.09
CA GLY A 197 -24.34 47.19 18.64
C GLY A 197 -23.76 48.01 17.46
N GLY A 198 -24.60 48.51 16.53
CA GLY A 198 -24.26 49.64 15.62
C GLY A 198 -24.43 49.45 14.09
N GLY A 199 -25.39 50.16 13.48
CA GLY A 199 -25.51 50.47 12.02
C GLY A 199 -25.99 49.34 11.08
N GLY A 200 -26.68 49.58 9.96
CA GLY A 200 -27.29 50.83 9.44
C GLY A 200 -27.79 50.68 7.97
N GLY A 201 -29.02 51.14 7.66
CA GLY A 201 -29.71 51.01 6.34
C GLY A 201 -30.79 49.90 6.35
N GLN A 202 -32.05 50.05 5.92
CA GLN A 202 -32.68 50.66 4.71
C GLN A 202 -32.40 49.86 3.43
N MET A 203 -33.37 49.44 2.59
CA MET A 203 -34.86 49.47 2.59
C MET A 203 -35.42 48.37 1.64
N GLY A 204 -36.69 47.96 1.74
CA GLY A 204 -37.43 47.31 0.61
C GLY A 204 -38.43 46.17 0.94
N GLN A 205 -39.68 46.32 0.49
CA GLN A 205 -40.77 45.30 0.43
C GLN A 205 -41.87 45.78 -0.56
N PRO A 206 -42.82 44.94 -1.03
CA PRO A 206 -42.80 43.47 -1.21
C PRO A 206 -42.81 43.11 -2.73
N PRO A 207 -43.90 42.85 -3.52
CA PRO A 207 -45.29 42.39 -3.28
C PRO A 207 -45.78 41.12 -4.08
N THR A 208 -46.79 40.45 -3.53
CA THR A 208 -47.93 39.72 -4.18
C THR A 208 -47.78 38.66 -5.29
N GLY A 209 -48.47 37.51 -5.10
CA GLY A 209 -49.06 36.64 -6.14
C GLY A 209 -48.47 35.21 -6.23
N GLY A 210 -49.23 34.12 -6.40
CA GLY A 210 -50.70 33.95 -6.31
C GLY A 210 -51.24 32.64 -6.95
N GLY A 211 -51.78 31.72 -6.14
CA GLY A 211 -52.53 30.51 -6.56
C GLY A 211 -51.71 29.26 -6.93
N THR A 212 -52.25 28.05 -7.16
CA THR A 212 -53.33 27.21 -6.53
C THR A 212 -53.64 26.01 -7.45
N GLY A 213 -53.76 24.79 -6.89
CA GLY A 213 -54.20 23.55 -7.58
C GLY A 213 -53.09 22.53 -7.88
N GLY A 214 -53.32 21.22 -7.92
CA GLY A 214 -54.54 20.45 -7.56
C GLY A 214 -54.54 19.00 -8.10
N GLY A 215 -54.89 18.00 -7.26
CA GLY A 215 -54.90 16.55 -7.58
C GLY A 215 -53.80 15.78 -6.80
N MET A 216 -54.00 14.67 -6.07
CA MET A 216 -54.90 13.48 -6.19
C MET A 216 -54.63 12.65 -7.46
N GLY A 217 -54.42 11.33 -7.44
CA GLY A 217 -54.29 10.29 -6.38
C GLY A 217 -53.86 8.95 -7.05
N GLY A 218 -53.70 7.78 -6.43
CA GLY A 218 -53.82 7.30 -5.04
C GLY A 218 -53.44 5.80 -4.95
N THR A 219 -53.26 5.25 -3.74
CA THR A 219 -53.13 3.80 -3.42
C THR A 219 -54.52 3.19 -3.13
N PRO A 220 -54.77 1.89 -2.74
CA PRO A 220 -53.91 0.80 -2.21
C PRO A 220 -54.29 -0.59 -2.84
N PRO A 221 -54.24 -1.80 -2.20
CA PRO A 221 -53.65 -2.29 -0.93
C PRO A 221 -52.81 -3.60 -1.04
N THR A 222 -52.51 -4.21 0.12
CA THR A 222 -51.63 -5.38 0.37
C THR A 222 -52.37 -6.71 0.63
N GLY A 223 -51.65 -7.86 0.58
CA GLY A 223 -52.01 -9.07 1.34
C GLY A 223 -51.63 -10.43 0.72
N GLY A 224 -51.04 -11.35 1.51
CA GLY A 224 -50.82 -12.78 1.14
C GLY A 224 -49.75 -13.50 2.00
N GLN A 225 -49.99 -14.76 2.41
CA GLN A 225 -49.11 -15.52 3.32
C GLN A 225 -48.93 -17.01 2.94
N GLY A 226 -47.68 -17.46 2.78
CA GLY A 226 -47.22 -18.86 2.95
C GLY A 226 -47.85 -19.96 2.07
N PRO A 227 -47.58 -21.26 2.36
CA PRO A 227 -46.58 -21.83 3.28
C PRO A 227 -45.44 -22.59 2.54
N GLY A 228 -44.48 -23.16 3.27
CA GLY A 228 -43.25 -23.75 2.73
C GLY A 228 -43.29 -25.26 2.40
N ASN A 229 -42.11 -25.83 2.11
CA ASN A 229 -41.87 -27.28 2.07
C ASN A 229 -40.46 -27.62 2.60
N GLN A 230 -40.18 -28.88 2.92
CA GLN A 230 -39.01 -29.31 3.69
C GLN A 230 -38.08 -30.31 2.97
N ASN A 231 -36.88 -30.45 3.55
CA ASN A 231 -36.07 -31.67 3.63
C ASN A 231 -35.05 -31.98 2.50
N GLY A 232 -33.96 -32.65 2.88
CA GLY A 232 -32.78 -32.96 2.07
C GLY A 232 -31.51 -32.99 2.94
N THR A 233 -31.02 -34.18 3.33
CA THR A 233 -30.11 -34.33 4.49
C THR A 233 -28.74 -34.97 4.16
N SER A 234 -27.65 -34.34 4.65
CA SER A 234 -26.32 -34.93 4.96
C SER A 234 -25.53 -33.87 5.77
N LYS A 235 -24.85 -34.09 6.91
CA LYS A 235 -24.26 -35.26 7.61
C LYS A 235 -23.22 -36.03 6.80
N ASN A 236 -21.94 -36.19 7.19
CA ASN A 236 -21.09 -35.66 8.29
C ASN A 236 -19.70 -35.37 7.64
N GLY A 237 -18.68 -34.72 8.22
CA GLY A 237 -18.36 -34.15 9.54
C GLY A 237 -16.89 -33.63 9.48
N GLN A 238 -16.15 -33.27 10.53
CA GLN A 238 -16.46 -33.17 11.97
C GLN A 238 -15.33 -32.38 12.69
N GLN A 239 -15.69 -31.30 13.41
CA GLN A 239 -14.98 -30.65 14.54
C GLN A 239 -13.52 -30.14 14.34
N GLY A 240 -13.02 -29.20 15.13
CA GLY A 240 -13.63 -28.49 16.26
C GLY A 240 -13.22 -27.01 16.31
N GLY A 241 -13.75 -26.25 17.26
CA GLY A 241 -13.46 -24.82 17.42
C GLY A 241 -13.54 -24.37 18.87
N PHE A 242 -13.30 -23.07 19.09
CA PHE A 242 -13.53 -22.39 20.37
C PHE A 242 -14.40 -21.13 20.16
N PRO A 243 -15.32 -20.80 21.09
CA PRO A 243 -16.30 -19.74 20.91
C PRO A 243 -15.92 -18.41 21.59
N GLY A 244 -16.59 -17.32 21.19
CA GLY A 244 -16.68 -16.07 21.97
C GLY A 244 -16.00 -14.86 21.33
N GLY A 245 -16.79 -13.97 20.73
CA GLY A 245 -16.26 -12.75 20.07
C GLY A 245 -17.29 -11.94 19.28
N THR A 246 -18.54 -11.85 19.77
CA THR A 246 -19.64 -11.18 19.04
C THR A 246 -19.48 -9.67 18.97
N GLY A 247 -19.29 -9.13 17.76
CA GLY A 247 -19.17 -7.69 17.49
C GLY A 247 -19.63 -7.32 16.07
N GLY A 248 -20.73 -7.90 15.58
CA GLY A 248 -21.16 -7.76 14.19
C GLY A 248 -21.85 -6.43 13.87
N ARG A 249 -21.51 -5.84 12.72
CA ARG A 249 -22.32 -4.81 12.05
C ARG A 249 -21.96 -4.70 10.56
N GLY A 250 -22.94 -4.96 9.69
CA GLY A 250 -22.89 -4.56 8.27
C GLY A 250 -22.24 -5.54 7.29
N GLU A 251 -22.88 -6.68 7.03
CA GLU A 251 -22.73 -7.31 5.71
C GLU A 251 -23.41 -6.42 4.66
N GLY A 252 -22.61 -5.81 3.80
CA GLY A 252 -23.05 -5.08 2.61
C GLY A 252 -22.29 -5.60 1.40
N GLY A 253 -22.91 -6.48 0.61
CA GLY A 253 -22.27 -7.07 -0.57
C GLY A 253 -22.07 -6.03 -1.68
N GLY A 254 -20.83 -5.89 -2.17
CA GLY A 254 -20.54 -5.02 -3.31
C GLY A 254 -19.08 -5.06 -3.79
N GLY A 255 -18.89 -5.03 -5.11
CA GLY A 255 -17.64 -4.53 -5.71
C GLY A 255 -16.43 -5.48 -5.78
N GLY A 256 -16.61 -6.80 -5.78
CA GLY A 256 -15.51 -7.73 -6.07
C GLY A 256 -15.01 -7.62 -7.51
N GLY A 257 -13.96 -6.82 -7.75
CA GLY A 257 -13.22 -6.77 -9.01
C GLY A 257 -13.30 -5.45 -9.78
N MET A 258 -12.53 -4.44 -9.32
CA MET A 258 -12.04 -3.30 -10.09
C MET A 258 -10.58 -3.03 -9.67
N GLY A 259 -9.74 -2.59 -10.60
CA GLY A 259 -8.29 -2.53 -10.40
C GLY A 259 -7.80 -1.31 -9.61
N GLY A 260 -6.89 -1.54 -8.66
CA GLY A 260 -6.22 -0.48 -7.91
C GLY A 260 -5.01 0.08 -8.67
N LEU A 261 -4.68 1.37 -8.43
CA LEU A 261 -3.49 2.01 -9.01
C LEU A 261 -2.18 1.27 -8.66
N LEU A 262 -2.16 0.50 -7.58
CA LEU A 262 -0.98 -0.17 -7.04
C LEU A 262 -1.08 -1.70 -7.25
N ASP A 263 -2.27 -2.26 -7.02
CA ASP A 263 -2.53 -3.70 -7.03
C ASP A 263 -2.79 -4.27 -8.44
N GLY A 264 -3.17 -3.42 -9.41
CA GLY A 264 -3.59 -3.85 -10.74
C GLY A 264 -5.03 -4.38 -10.78
N ALA A 265 -5.43 -4.97 -11.91
CA ALA A 265 -6.79 -5.44 -12.18
C ALA A 265 -6.91 -6.96 -12.07
N SER A 266 -7.95 -7.45 -11.38
CA SER A 266 -8.28 -8.88 -11.36
C SER A 266 -8.99 -9.29 -12.66
N VAL A 267 -8.34 -10.15 -13.45
CA VAL A 267 -8.84 -10.60 -14.75
C VAL A 267 -9.51 -11.96 -14.60
N SER A 268 -10.85 -11.99 -14.73
CA SER A 268 -11.60 -13.25 -14.68
C SER A 268 -11.35 -14.12 -15.91
N SER A 269 -11.58 -15.44 -15.79
CA SER A 269 -11.48 -16.39 -16.92
C SER A 269 -12.40 -16.01 -18.09
N ALA A 270 -13.60 -15.52 -17.81
CA ALA A 270 -14.55 -15.03 -18.82
C ALA A 270 -14.01 -13.79 -19.56
N VAL A 271 -13.43 -12.83 -18.83
CA VAL A 271 -12.82 -11.63 -19.44
C VAL A 271 -11.60 -12.02 -20.26
N LYS A 272 -10.69 -12.86 -19.72
CA LYS A 272 -9.55 -13.43 -20.45
C LYS A 272 -10.01 -14.07 -21.76
N SER A 273 -11.05 -14.93 -21.72
CA SER A 273 -11.56 -15.62 -22.90
C SER A 273 -12.19 -14.68 -23.92
N LYS A 274 -12.86 -13.61 -23.49
CA LYS A 274 -13.45 -12.62 -24.42
C LYS A 274 -12.37 -11.78 -25.10
N VAL A 275 -11.41 -11.24 -24.34
CA VAL A 275 -10.39 -10.35 -24.93
C VAL A 275 -9.32 -11.11 -25.71
N SER A 276 -9.02 -12.35 -25.35
CA SER A 276 -8.02 -13.17 -26.09
C SER A 276 -8.57 -13.76 -27.41
N ALA A 277 -9.86 -13.60 -27.70
CA ALA A 277 -10.44 -14.06 -28.96
C ALA A 277 -9.81 -13.28 -30.13
N ASN A 278 -9.25 -14.00 -31.10
CA ASN A 278 -8.58 -13.45 -32.28
C ASN A 278 -7.46 -12.45 -31.93
N ALA A 279 -6.78 -12.61 -30.79
CA ALA A 279 -5.78 -11.65 -30.31
C ALA A 279 -4.61 -11.43 -31.30
N ASP A 280 -4.23 -12.46 -32.06
CA ASP A 280 -3.11 -12.43 -33.00
C ASP A 280 -3.38 -11.57 -34.26
N ASP A 281 -4.65 -11.23 -34.55
CA ASP A 281 -5.03 -10.35 -35.66
C ASP A 281 -4.69 -8.86 -35.37
N TYR A 282 -4.30 -8.52 -34.14
CA TYR A 282 -4.13 -7.15 -33.66
C TYR A 282 -2.73 -6.88 -33.09
N THR A 283 -2.21 -5.66 -33.28
CA THR A 283 -0.96 -5.22 -32.61
C THR A 283 -1.13 -5.14 -31.09
N TRP A 284 -2.34 -4.82 -30.62
CA TRP A 284 -2.73 -4.85 -29.22
C TRP A 284 -4.10 -5.52 -29.07
N MET A 285 -4.11 -6.64 -28.35
CA MET A 285 -5.33 -7.34 -27.98
C MET A 285 -6.28 -6.44 -27.18
N ALA A 286 -5.74 -5.52 -26.37
CA ALA A 286 -6.52 -4.48 -25.74
C ALA A 286 -5.72 -3.20 -25.46
N ALA A 287 -6.41 -2.13 -25.10
CA ALA A 287 -5.86 -0.92 -24.52
C ALA A 287 -6.53 -0.60 -23.17
N ALA A 288 -5.76 -0.14 -22.18
CA ALA A 288 -6.25 0.16 -20.83
C ALA A 288 -5.59 1.43 -20.26
N ILE A 289 -6.33 2.18 -19.43
CA ILE A 289 -5.80 3.36 -18.74
C ILE A 289 -4.88 2.91 -17.58
N GLY A 290 -3.64 3.41 -17.58
CA GLY A 290 -2.62 3.08 -16.59
C GLY A 290 -1.89 1.76 -16.88
N SER A 291 -0.55 1.79 -16.83
CA SER A 291 0.31 0.63 -17.11
C SER A 291 0.06 -0.54 -16.16
N GLN A 292 -0.34 -0.27 -14.92
CA GLN A 292 -0.70 -1.30 -13.94
C GLN A 292 -1.93 -2.13 -14.35
N ASN A 293 -2.95 -1.48 -14.92
CA ASN A 293 -4.11 -2.19 -15.46
C ASN A 293 -3.70 -2.97 -16.72
N ALA A 294 -2.99 -2.33 -17.66
CA ALA A 294 -2.52 -2.98 -18.89
C ALA A 294 -1.68 -4.23 -18.62
N ALA A 295 -0.71 -4.14 -17.70
CA ALA A 295 0.15 -5.24 -17.28
C ALA A 295 -0.65 -6.41 -16.69
N SER A 296 -1.74 -6.13 -15.96
CA SER A 296 -2.59 -7.18 -15.39
C SER A 296 -3.28 -8.01 -16.48
N TYR A 297 -3.79 -7.36 -17.53
CA TYR A 297 -4.36 -8.06 -18.69
C TYR A 297 -3.29 -8.78 -19.53
N GLN A 298 -2.13 -8.17 -19.73
CA GLN A 298 -1.01 -8.80 -20.45
C GLN A 298 -0.50 -10.05 -19.73
N LEU A 299 -0.30 -10.00 -18.40
CA LEU A 299 0.11 -11.16 -17.59
C LEU A 299 -0.97 -12.26 -17.55
N ALA A 300 -2.25 -11.88 -17.46
CA ALA A 300 -3.34 -12.85 -17.43
C ALA A 300 -3.53 -13.56 -18.78
N THR A 301 -3.33 -12.86 -19.90
CA THR A 301 -3.62 -13.39 -21.25
C THR A 301 -2.40 -13.99 -21.96
N GLY A 302 -1.22 -13.38 -21.79
CA GLY A 302 -0.03 -13.60 -22.62
C GLY A 302 0.12 -12.60 -23.77
N ASN A 303 -0.91 -11.79 -24.06
CA ASN A 303 -1.01 -11.01 -25.30
C ASN A 303 -0.69 -9.50 -25.07
N PRO A 304 -0.26 -8.75 -26.10
CA PRO A 304 0.11 -7.34 -25.94
C PRO A 304 -1.08 -6.46 -25.53
N VAL A 305 -0.87 -5.59 -24.52
CA VAL A 305 -1.88 -4.60 -24.08
C VAL A 305 -1.27 -3.20 -24.07
N MET A 306 -1.94 -2.25 -24.74
CA MET A 306 -1.53 -0.85 -24.76
C MET A 306 -1.84 -0.17 -23.42
N ALA A 307 -0.80 0.34 -22.75
CA ALA A 307 -0.95 1.24 -21.63
C ALA A 307 -1.23 2.67 -22.13
N ILE A 308 -2.31 3.29 -21.66
CA ILE A 308 -2.66 4.69 -21.95
C ILE A 308 -2.34 5.55 -20.73
N GLY A 309 -1.54 6.60 -20.95
CA GLY A 309 -1.24 7.63 -19.96
C GLY A 309 -0.22 7.25 -18.89
N GLY A 310 0.74 6.38 -19.21
CA GLY A 310 1.82 6.01 -18.30
C GLY A 310 1.32 5.23 -17.08
N PHE A 311 1.82 5.56 -15.90
CA PHE A 311 1.49 4.81 -14.67
C PHE A 311 0.02 4.96 -14.23
N ASN A 312 -0.51 6.19 -14.21
CA ASN A 312 -1.78 6.56 -13.59
C ASN A 312 -2.82 7.19 -14.55
N GLY A 313 -2.48 7.35 -15.84
CA GLY A 313 -3.31 8.03 -16.83
C GLY A 313 -2.94 9.50 -17.11
N SER A 314 -1.89 10.07 -16.48
CA SER A 314 -1.48 11.46 -16.69
C SER A 314 -0.84 11.74 -18.05
N ASP A 315 -0.10 10.77 -18.59
CA ASP A 315 0.86 11.06 -19.65
C ASP A 315 0.16 11.29 -20.99
N PRO A 316 0.67 12.16 -21.88
CA PRO A 316 0.05 12.44 -23.18
C PRO A 316 0.28 11.33 -24.22
N SER A 317 0.44 10.07 -23.79
CA SER A 317 0.84 8.93 -24.63
C SER A 317 -0.13 7.75 -24.52
N PRO A 318 -0.73 7.27 -25.63
CA PRO A 318 -0.84 7.98 -26.91
C PRO A 318 -1.65 9.28 -26.76
N THR A 319 -1.48 10.20 -27.71
CA THR A 319 -2.45 11.30 -27.89
C THR A 319 -3.77 10.76 -28.42
N LEU A 320 -4.87 11.52 -28.26
CA LEU A 320 -6.17 11.15 -28.84
C LEU A 320 -6.08 10.92 -30.36
N ALA A 321 -5.29 11.72 -31.08
CA ALA A 321 -5.12 11.58 -32.53
C ALA A 321 -4.45 10.25 -32.91
N GLN A 322 -3.37 9.88 -32.21
CA GLN A 322 -2.70 8.60 -32.39
C GLN A 322 -3.61 7.42 -32.02
N PHE A 323 -4.34 7.51 -30.90
CA PHE A 323 -5.27 6.45 -30.50
C PHE A 323 -6.40 6.24 -31.51
N LYS A 324 -6.96 7.33 -32.06
CA LYS A 324 -7.93 7.27 -33.17
C LYS A 324 -7.35 6.57 -34.39
N GLN A 325 -6.13 6.93 -34.80
CA GLN A 325 -5.46 6.28 -35.91
C GLN A 325 -5.25 4.78 -35.64
N TYR A 326 -4.79 4.39 -34.45
CA TYR A 326 -4.58 2.97 -34.13
C TYR A 326 -5.88 2.15 -34.10
N ALA A 327 -7.00 2.74 -33.68
CA ALA A 327 -8.31 2.10 -33.78
C ALA A 327 -8.79 2.00 -35.24
N GLN A 328 -8.60 3.04 -36.06
CA GLN A 328 -8.94 3.06 -37.49
C GLN A 328 -8.06 2.11 -38.33
N ASP A 329 -6.79 1.95 -37.96
CA ASP A 329 -5.84 1.01 -38.55
C ASP A 329 -6.14 -0.46 -38.18
N GLY A 330 -7.16 -0.73 -37.35
CA GLY A 330 -7.46 -2.07 -36.84
C GLY A 330 -6.40 -2.64 -35.87
N LYS A 331 -5.54 -1.80 -35.27
CA LYS A 331 -4.41 -2.26 -34.43
C LYS A 331 -4.79 -2.59 -33.00
N ILE A 332 -6.00 -2.23 -32.55
CA ILE A 332 -6.49 -2.44 -31.17
C ILE A 332 -7.87 -3.10 -31.24
N HIS A 333 -8.05 -4.26 -30.60
CA HIS A 333 -9.36 -4.96 -30.57
C HIS A 333 -10.30 -4.36 -29.51
N TYR A 334 -9.89 -4.38 -28.24
CA TYR A 334 -10.71 -3.90 -27.12
C TYR A 334 -10.15 -2.66 -26.44
N PHE A 335 -11.01 -1.73 -26.03
CA PHE A 335 -10.69 -0.74 -24.99
C PHE A 335 -11.32 -1.18 -23.66
N ILE A 336 -10.50 -1.24 -22.61
CA ILE A 336 -10.90 -1.64 -21.27
C ILE A 336 -11.17 -0.38 -20.44
N SER A 337 -12.44 -0.14 -20.09
CA SER A 337 -12.80 1.01 -19.28
C SER A 337 -12.41 0.76 -17.82
N GLY A 338 -11.54 1.62 -17.31
CA GLY A 338 -11.08 1.59 -15.92
C GLY A 338 -12.19 2.04 -14.96
N GLY A 339 -12.92 1.07 -14.41
CA GLY A 339 -13.93 1.35 -13.39
C GLY A 339 -13.31 1.76 -12.05
N GLY A 340 -13.82 2.85 -11.47
CA GLY A 340 -13.42 3.32 -10.14
C GLY A 340 -12.53 4.57 -10.12
N MET A 341 -12.53 5.27 -8.99
CA MET A 341 -11.82 6.55 -8.79
C MET A 341 -10.30 6.37 -8.61
N GLY A 342 -9.62 5.84 -9.63
CA GLY A 342 -8.14 5.75 -9.69
C GLY A 342 -7.49 6.73 -10.68
N GLY A 343 -8.26 7.31 -11.60
CA GLY A 343 -7.78 8.21 -12.65
C GLY A 343 -7.43 9.61 -12.12
N GLY A 344 -6.26 9.75 -11.50
CA GLY A 344 -5.70 11.04 -11.04
C GLY A 344 -5.25 12.01 -12.15
N GLY A 345 -5.68 11.77 -13.40
CA GLY A 345 -5.50 12.72 -14.49
C GLY A 345 -6.50 13.86 -14.40
N SER A 346 -6.09 15.07 -14.80
CA SER A 346 -7.04 16.16 -15.07
C SER A 346 -8.11 15.68 -16.05
N SER A 347 -9.35 16.15 -15.90
CA SER A 347 -10.45 15.89 -16.85
C SER A 347 -10.09 16.29 -18.30
N SER A 348 -9.08 17.13 -18.49
CA SER A 348 -8.51 17.55 -19.77
C SER A 348 -7.42 16.64 -20.38
N GLY A 349 -6.99 15.57 -19.71
CA GLY A 349 -5.86 14.71 -20.11
C GLY A 349 -6.11 13.86 -21.37
N SER A 350 -5.05 13.24 -21.91
CA SER A 350 -5.20 12.33 -23.07
C SER A 350 -6.05 11.10 -22.72
N ALA A 351 -5.86 10.52 -21.54
CA ALA A 351 -6.63 9.36 -21.08
C ALA A 351 -8.15 9.63 -21.03
N SER A 352 -8.59 10.73 -20.41
CA SER A 352 -10.02 11.08 -20.35
C SER A 352 -10.60 11.36 -21.73
N LYS A 353 -9.87 12.09 -22.58
CA LYS A 353 -10.25 12.36 -23.97
C LYS A 353 -10.39 11.07 -24.81
N ILE A 354 -9.52 10.09 -24.59
CA ILE A 354 -9.60 8.77 -25.24
C ILE A 354 -10.82 8.01 -24.73
N THR A 355 -11.03 7.90 -23.41
CA THR A 355 -12.21 7.27 -22.83
C THR A 355 -13.50 7.88 -23.39
N SER A 356 -13.69 9.20 -23.26
CA SER A 356 -14.91 9.87 -23.74
C SER A 356 -15.13 9.74 -25.24
N TRP A 357 -14.08 9.67 -26.05
CA TRP A 357 -14.22 9.35 -27.48
C TRP A 357 -14.71 7.91 -27.68
N VAL A 358 -14.07 6.93 -27.03
CA VAL A 358 -14.45 5.52 -27.15
C VAL A 358 -15.89 5.28 -26.69
N GLU A 359 -16.25 5.78 -25.50
CA GLU A 359 -17.59 5.58 -24.94
C GLU A 359 -18.69 6.20 -25.81
N ALA A 360 -18.38 7.30 -26.51
CA ALA A 360 -19.28 7.91 -27.49
C ALA A 360 -19.38 7.12 -28.81
N ASN A 361 -18.28 6.52 -29.29
CA ASN A 361 -18.17 6.00 -30.68
C ASN A 361 -18.32 4.48 -30.81
N TYR A 362 -18.15 3.69 -29.75
CA TYR A 362 -18.12 2.22 -29.82
C TYR A 362 -19.13 1.53 -28.92
N THR A 363 -19.43 0.27 -29.25
CA THR A 363 -20.40 -0.56 -28.53
C THR A 363 -19.83 -1.06 -27.20
N LYS A 364 -20.57 -0.85 -26.11
CA LYS A 364 -20.22 -1.34 -24.77
C LYS A 364 -20.50 -2.83 -24.64
N VAL A 365 -19.52 -3.58 -24.14
CA VAL A 365 -19.60 -5.01 -23.83
C VAL A 365 -19.25 -5.22 -22.36
N THR A 366 -20.17 -5.77 -21.57
CA THR A 366 -19.94 -6.06 -20.14
C THR A 366 -19.65 -7.55 -19.96
N VAL A 367 -18.57 -7.90 -19.26
CA VAL A 367 -18.21 -9.29 -18.93
C VAL A 367 -17.88 -9.39 -17.44
N GLY A 368 -18.80 -9.96 -16.65
CA GLY A 368 -18.73 -9.88 -15.19
C GLY A 368 -18.85 -8.42 -14.73
N SER A 369 -17.91 -7.95 -13.88
CA SER A 369 -17.81 -6.54 -13.49
C SER A 369 -17.08 -5.66 -14.51
N THR A 370 -16.35 -6.25 -15.48
CA THR A 370 -15.50 -5.51 -16.41
C THR A 370 -16.32 -4.89 -17.54
N THR A 371 -16.12 -3.59 -17.77
CA THR A 371 -16.63 -2.89 -18.97
C THR A 371 -15.55 -2.86 -20.04
N LEU A 372 -15.87 -3.41 -21.20
CA LEU A 372 -15.09 -3.37 -22.43
C LEU A 372 -15.84 -2.53 -23.48
N TYR A 373 -15.12 -2.03 -24.47
CA TYR A 373 -15.65 -1.46 -25.71
C TYR A 373 -14.97 -2.13 -26.89
N ASP A 374 -15.76 -2.64 -27.83
CA ASP A 374 -15.26 -3.35 -29.01
C ASP A 374 -14.93 -2.33 -30.11
N LEU A 375 -13.65 -2.14 -30.42
CA LEU A 375 -13.20 -1.12 -31.38
C LEU A 375 -13.41 -1.54 -32.84
N THR A 376 -13.85 -2.77 -33.09
CA THR A 376 -14.32 -3.22 -34.41
C THR A 376 -15.80 -2.89 -34.65
N GLN A 377 -16.56 -2.59 -33.60
CA GLN A 377 -18.02 -2.38 -33.63
C GLN A 377 -18.38 -0.92 -33.29
N PRO A 378 -18.14 0.03 -34.23
CA PRO A 378 -18.57 1.41 -34.07
C PRO A 378 -20.11 1.49 -33.96
N LYS A 379 -20.59 2.50 -33.25
CA LYS A 379 -22.01 2.82 -33.19
C LYS A 379 -22.51 3.35 -34.53
N SER A 380 -23.71 2.93 -34.89
CA SER A 380 -24.49 3.41 -36.05
C SER A 380 -25.05 4.82 -35.84
#